data_AF-A0A7W7S510-F1
#
_entry.id   AF-A0A7W7S510-F1
#
_cell.length_a   1.000
_cell.length_b   1.000
_cell.length_c   1.000
_cell.angle_alpha   90.00
_cell.angle_beta   90.00
_cell.angle_gamma   90.00
#
_symmetry.space_group_name_H-M   'P 1'
#
loop_
_entity.id
_entity.type
_entity.pdbx_description
1 polymer ?
#
loop_
_entity_poly.entity_id
_entity_poly.type
_entity_poly.pdbx_seq_one_letter_code
_entity_poly.pdbx_strand_id
1 'polypeptide(L)'
;MTLLGLGERSRQGANSLGILPEFRGVLVHDSLSLYNGYPHARHQLCGAHLVRELTAAAEDHPGQRWPVQIRWALAELNKQAVKARESGLTEIPPERSRIYLESFHHGIAVGLSLYPRAPGRKQAPARNLLERLRDRAADVLRFADFPGWVPFTNNTGERALRPVKTQVKISGCHQSEDGAAHWLTVRSYLDSARKHGLSAFEAIHRAFTGNLWMPPVALNA
;
A
#
# COMPACT_ATOMS: atom_id res chain seq x y z
N MET A 1 5.70 -11.76 6.65
CA MET A 1 5.73 -11.48 8.11
C MET A 1 5.05 -10.16 8.43
N THR A 2 4.96 -9.82 9.72
CA THR A 2 4.41 -8.56 10.26
C THR A 2 5.31 -8.04 11.36
N LEU A 3 5.61 -6.74 11.31
CA LEU A 3 6.25 -6.00 12.38
C LEU A 3 5.39 -4.77 12.70
N LEU A 4 4.97 -4.66 13.95
CA LEU A 4 4.33 -3.49 14.52
C LEU A 4 5.24 -2.94 15.62
N GLY A 5 5.36 -1.62 15.70
CA GLY A 5 6.14 -0.97 16.74
C GLY A 5 5.66 0.44 17.00
N LEU A 6 6.11 1.00 18.12
CA LEU A 6 5.89 2.40 18.45
C LEU A 6 6.85 3.28 17.67
N GLY A 7 6.37 4.45 17.26
CA GLY A 7 7.17 5.44 16.57
C GLY A 7 6.32 6.58 16.08
N GLU A 8 6.95 7.74 15.94
CA GLU A 8 6.33 8.88 15.28
C GLU A 8 6.04 8.56 13.81
N ARG A 9 5.06 9.25 13.23
CA ARG A 9 4.75 9.17 11.80
C ARG A 9 5.77 9.96 10.97
N SER A 10 7.05 9.60 11.10
CA SER A 10 8.21 10.24 10.50
C SER A 10 9.15 9.20 9.89
N ARG A 11 10.11 9.64 9.07
CA ARG A 11 11.15 8.74 8.54
C ARG A 11 12.00 8.15 9.68
N GLN A 12 12.27 8.93 10.74
CA GLN A 12 13.02 8.47 11.89
C GLN A 12 12.28 7.38 12.67
N GLY A 13 10.98 7.56 12.94
CA GLY A 13 10.16 6.54 13.59
C GLY A 13 9.97 5.29 12.74
N ALA A 14 9.95 5.42 11.42
CA ALA A 14 9.94 4.28 10.52
C ALA A 14 11.30 3.53 10.48
N ASN A 15 12.41 4.26 10.55
CA ASN A 15 13.77 3.72 10.59
C ASN A 15 14.09 3.00 11.91
N SER A 16 13.53 3.44 13.04
CA SER A 16 13.79 2.80 14.35
C SER A 16 13.31 1.35 14.42
N LEU A 17 12.41 0.95 13.52
CA LEU A 17 11.97 -0.44 13.37
C LEU A 17 12.98 -1.33 12.62
N GLY A 18 14.04 -0.76 12.03
CA GLY A 18 15.16 -1.48 11.43
C GLY A 18 14.90 -2.16 10.08
N ILE A 19 13.68 -2.12 9.54
CA ILE A 19 13.34 -2.83 8.29
C ILE A 19 13.52 -1.96 7.04
N LEU A 20 12.89 -0.77 7.00
CA LEU A 20 12.82 0.04 5.78
C LEU A 20 14.17 0.58 5.27
N PRO A 21 15.18 0.91 6.10
CA PRO A 21 16.49 1.32 5.61
C PRO A 21 17.15 0.29 4.67
N GLU A 22 17.01 -1.00 4.98
CA GLU A 22 17.63 -2.09 4.23
C GLU A 22 16.68 -2.78 3.24
N PHE A 23 15.40 -2.37 3.21
CA PHE A 23 14.43 -2.98 2.31
C PHE A 23 14.72 -2.62 0.85
N ARG A 24 14.78 -3.64 -0.02
CA ARG A 24 15.01 -3.51 -1.48
C ARG A 24 13.84 -4.06 -2.32
N GLY A 25 12.77 -4.52 -1.67
CA GLY A 25 11.58 -5.06 -2.31
C GLY A 25 10.65 -3.97 -2.85
N VAL A 26 9.38 -4.32 -3.06
CA VAL A 26 8.32 -3.36 -3.43
C VAL A 26 7.56 -2.92 -2.18
N LEU A 27 7.65 -1.63 -1.85
CA LEU A 27 6.88 -0.99 -0.80
C LEU A 27 5.51 -0.60 -1.35
N VAL A 28 4.45 -1.26 -0.89
CA VAL A 28 3.06 -0.90 -1.22
C VAL A 28 2.53 0.02 -0.14
N HIS A 29 2.34 1.31 -0.43
CA HIS A 29 2.08 2.31 0.61
C HIS A 29 1.08 3.40 0.20
N ASP A 30 0.51 4.09 1.19
CA ASP A 30 -0.18 5.36 0.99
C ASP A 30 0.86 6.43 0.65
N SER A 31 0.56 7.40 -0.22
CA SER A 31 1.55 8.34 -0.80
C SER A 31 2.14 9.38 0.19
N LEU A 32 2.28 9.01 1.46
CA LEU A 32 2.93 9.78 2.50
C LEU A 32 4.40 10.06 2.13
N SER A 33 4.83 11.31 2.33
CA SER A 33 6.14 11.79 1.90
C SER A 33 7.32 11.07 2.55
N LEU A 34 7.15 10.48 3.74
CA LEU A 34 8.24 9.76 4.42
C LEU A 34 8.81 8.62 3.56
N TYR A 35 7.97 7.99 2.73
CA TYR A 35 8.40 6.85 1.91
C TYR A 35 9.34 7.27 0.78
N ASN A 36 9.32 8.54 0.38
CA ASN A 36 10.26 9.06 -0.62
C ASN A 36 11.72 9.01 -0.11
N GLY A 37 11.93 8.81 1.20
CA GLY A 37 13.25 8.59 1.80
C GLY A 37 13.84 7.20 1.58
N TYR A 38 13.21 6.31 0.81
CA TYR A 38 13.70 4.94 0.57
C TYR A 38 13.96 4.67 -0.92
N PRO A 39 14.91 5.36 -1.56
CA PRO A 39 15.14 5.28 -3.01
C PRO A 39 15.63 3.90 -3.48
N HIS A 40 16.14 3.07 -2.57
CA HIS A 40 16.59 1.71 -2.87
C HIS A 40 15.44 0.68 -2.89
N ALA A 41 14.26 1.06 -2.41
CA ALA A 41 13.05 0.28 -2.56
C ALA A 41 12.36 0.64 -3.88
N ARG A 42 11.65 -0.32 -4.46
CA ARG A 42 10.65 -0.03 -5.49
C ARG A 42 9.35 0.37 -4.80
N HIS A 43 8.55 1.22 -5.42
CA HIS A 43 7.32 1.73 -4.81
C HIS A 43 6.08 1.31 -5.60
N GLN A 44 5.04 0.88 -4.89
CA GLN A 44 3.68 0.78 -5.40
C GLN A 44 2.79 1.70 -4.58
N LEU A 45 2.13 2.66 -5.22
CA LEU A 45 1.12 3.46 -4.57
C LEU A 45 -0.15 2.65 -4.39
N CYS A 46 -0.68 2.62 -3.16
CA CYS A 46 -1.87 1.84 -2.84
C CYS A 46 -3.07 2.33 -3.67
N GLY A 47 -3.54 1.48 -4.58
CA GLY A 47 -4.65 1.76 -5.48
C GLY A 47 -5.96 2.07 -4.76
N ALA A 48 -6.19 1.49 -3.57
CA ALA A 48 -7.37 1.82 -2.76
C ALA A 48 -7.38 3.29 -2.30
N HIS A 49 -6.22 3.87 -2.02
CA HIS A 49 -6.13 5.30 -1.69
C HIS A 49 -6.35 6.16 -2.94
N LEU A 50 -5.71 5.80 -4.06
CA LEU A 50 -5.90 6.51 -5.33
C LEU A 50 -7.37 6.49 -5.78
N VAL A 51 -8.06 5.35 -5.64
CA VAL A 51 -9.49 5.22 -5.98
C VAL A 51 -10.35 6.13 -5.09
N ARG A 52 -10.05 6.24 -3.79
CA ARG A 52 -10.77 7.18 -2.90
C ARG A 52 -10.54 8.63 -3.30
N GLU A 53 -9.30 9.00 -3.59
CA GLU A 53 -8.96 10.38 -4.02
C GLU A 53 -9.60 10.74 -5.37
N LEU A 54 -9.61 9.81 -6.33
CA LEU A 54 -10.31 9.97 -7.61
C LEU A 54 -11.83 10.02 -7.46
N THR A 55 -12.39 9.35 -6.45
CA THR A 55 -13.82 9.38 -6.15
C THR A 55 -14.21 10.72 -5.55
N ALA A 56 -13.45 11.21 -4.57
CA ALA A 56 -13.61 12.56 -4.02
C ALA A 56 -13.51 13.62 -5.13
N ALA A 57 -12.53 13.51 -6.04
CA ALA A 57 -12.40 14.44 -7.16
C ALA A 57 -13.60 14.40 -8.14
N ALA A 58 -14.26 13.24 -8.31
CA ALA A 58 -15.48 13.14 -9.11
C ALA A 58 -16.69 13.77 -8.39
N GLU A 59 -16.77 13.63 -7.06
CA GLU A 59 -17.82 14.20 -6.23
C GLU A 59 -17.70 15.73 -6.14
N ASP A 60 -16.49 16.25 -5.99
CA ASP A 60 -16.19 17.69 -5.96
C ASP A 60 -16.41 18.37 -7.32
N HIS A 61 -16.33 17.61 -8.42
CA HIS A 61 -16.37 18.13 -9.79
C HIS A 61 -17.24 17.25 -10.72
N PRO A 62 -18.56 17.16 -10.52
CA PRO A 62 -19.45 16.20 -11.18
C PRO A 62 -19.52 16.35 -12.71
N GLY A 63 -19.20 17.53 -13.26
CA GLY A 63 -19.13 17.76 -14.71
C GLY A 63 -17.87 17.23 -15.38
N GLN A 64 -16.86 16.80 -14.62
CA GLN A 64 -15.56 16.39 -15.14
C GLN A 64 -15.43 14.87 -15.20
N ARG A 65 -15.07 14.35 -16.37
CA ARG A 65 -15.01 12.89 -16.61
C ARG A 65 -13.66 12.25 -16.27
N TRP A 66 -12.59 13.04 -16.21
CA TRP A 66 -11.23 12.51 -16.00
C TRP A 66 -11.08 11.67 -14.71
N PRO A 67 -11.69 11.98 -13.55
CA PRO A 67 -11.46 11.17 -12.35
C PRO A 67 -12.08 9.78 -12.49
N VAL A 68 -13.30 9.72 -13.06
CA VAL A 68 -14.03 8.47 -13.32
C VAL A 68 -13.29 7.63 -14.37
N GLN A 69 -12.76 8.26 -15.41
CA GLN A 69 -11.96 7.59 -16.45
C GLN A 69 -10.69 6.94 -15.86
N ILE A 70 -9.90 7.68 -15.08
CA ILE A 70 -8.69 7.14 -14.45
C ILE A 70 -9.05 6.01 -13.47
N ARG A 71 -10.11 6.19 -12.67
CA ARG A 71 -10.57 5.17 -11.71
C ARG A 71 -10.98 3.88 -12.43
N TRP A 72 -11.72 3.99 -13.54
CA TRP A 72 -12.08 2.86 -14.37
C TRP A 72 -10.85 2.15 -14.94
N ALA A 73 -9.91 2.90 -15.51
CA ALA A 73 -8.66 2.34 -16.05
C ALA A 73 -7.87 1.54 -14.99
N LEU A 74 -7.71 2.09 -13.78
CA LEU A 74 -7.04 1.40 -12.67
C LEU A 74 -7.79 0.13 -12.23
N ALA A 75 -9.12 0.19 -12.15
CA ALA A 75 -9.94 -0.96 -11.77
C ALA A 75 -9.84 -2.09 -12.80
N GLU A 76 -9.88 -1.77 -14.09
CA GLU A 76 -9.76 -2.76 -15.16
C GLU A 76 -8.34 -3.33 -15.26
N LEU A 77 -7.30 -2.50 -15.14
CA LEU A 77 -5.92 -3.00 -15.06
C LEU A 77 -5.75 -3.97 -13.88
N ASN A 78 -6.35 -3.68 -12.72
CA ASN A 78 -6.29 -4.60 -11.58
C ASN A 78 -7.03 -5.92 -11.87
N LYS A 79 -8.17 -5.89 -12.57
CA LYS A 79 -8.83 -7.12 -13.02
C LYS A 79 -7.94 -7.93 -13.96
N GLN A 80 -7.26 -7.29 -14.90
CA GLN A 80 -6.34 -7.98 -15.82
C GLN A 80 -5.10 -8.52 -15.09
N ALA A 81 -4.56 -7.78 -14.12
CA ALA A 81 -3.47 -8.24 -13.27
C ALA A 81 -3.85 -9.49 -12.46
N VAL A 82 -5.07 -9.51 -11.90
CA VAL A 82 -5.61 -10.69 -11.19
C VAL A 82 -5.72 -11.88 -12.14
N LYS A 83 -6.30 -11.71 -13.33
CA LYS A 83 -6.41 -12.78 -14.34
C LYS A 83 -5.05 -13.31 -14.78
N ALA A 84 -4.09 -12.42 -15.01
CA ALA A 84 -2.72 -12.79 -15.38
C ALA A 84 -2.09 -13.66 -14.28
N ARG A 85 -2.17 -13.22 -13.02
CA ARG A 85 -1.66 -13.97 -11.87
C ARG A 85 -2.33 -15.34 -11.71
N GLU A 86 -3.65 -15.41 -11.81
CA GLU A 86 -4.41 -16.66 -11.71
C GLU A 86 -4.08 -17.64 -12.86
N SER A 87 -3.68 -17.11 -14.02
CA SER A 87 -3.22 -17.89 -15.17
C SER A 87 -1.71 -18.20 -15.13
N GLY A 88 -1.01 -17.83 -14.06
CA GLY A 88 0.44 -18.03 -13.94
C GLY A 88 1.29 -17.15 -14.87
N LEU A 89 0.72 -16.11 -15.46
CA LEU A 89 1.43 -15.18 -16.33
C LEU A 89 2.27 -14.19 -15.51
N THR A 90 3.47 -13.90 -16.00
CA THR A 90 4.37 -12.92 -15.40
C THR A 90 4.02 -11.48 -15.75
N GLU A 91 3.23 -11.27 -16.81
CA GLU A 91 2.82 -9.98 -17.34
C GLU A 91 1.37 -10.02 -17.83
N ILE A 92 0.75 -8.84 -17.96
CA ILE A 92 -0.56 -8.71 -18.60
C ILE A 92 -0.34 -8.64 -20.12
N PRO A 93 -0.97 -9.52 -20.92
CA PRO A 93 -0.88 -9.44 -22.38
C PRO A 93 -1.24 -8.04 -22.91
N PRO A 94 -0.46 -7.44 -23.83
CA PRO A 94 -0.64 -6.05 -24.26
C PRO A 94 -2.05 -5.73 -24.76
N GLU A 95 -2.69 -6.66 -25.47
CA GLU A 95 -4.05 -6.51 -25.98
C GLU A 95 -5.10 -6.39 -24.86
N ARG A 96 -4.79 -6.88 -23.66
CA ARG A 96 -5.66 -6.79 -22.48
C ARG A 96 -5.43 -5.53 -21.65
N SER A 97 -4.28 -4.87 -21.76
CA SER A 97 -3.92 -3.69 -20.95
C SER A 97 -3.97 -2.37 -21.72
N ARG A 98 -3.72 -2.39 -23.03
CA ARG A 98 -3.50 -1.18 -23.86
C ARG A 98 -4.56 -0.11 -23.70
N ILE A 99 -5.84 -0.46 -23.85
CA ILE A 99 -6.94 0.52 -23.76
C ILE A 99 -7.01 1.19 -22.39
N TYR A 100 -6.67 0.47 -21.32
CA TYR A 100 -6.73 0.99 -19.96
C TYR A 100 -5.51 1.86 -19.66
N LEU A 101 -4.32 1.50 -20.15
CA LEU A 101 -3.13 2.35 -20.07
C LEU A 101 -3.33 3.67 -20.82
N GLU A 102 -3.84 3.60 -22.05
CA GLU A 102 -4.21 4.79 -22.85
C GLU A 102 -5.22 5.65 -22.11
N SER A 103 -6.26 5.03 -21.54
CA SER A 103 -7.30 5.75 -20.81
C SER A 103 -6.80 6.38 -19.51
N PHE A 104 -5.87 5.73 -18.81
CA PHE A 104 -5.19 6.28 -17.63
C PHE A 104 -4.41 7.55 -18.00
N HIS A 105 -3.55 7.48 -19.04
CA HIS A 105 -2.74 8.62 -19.46
C HIS A 105 -3.57 9.76 -20.08
N HIS A 106 -4.58 9.45 -20.89
CA HIS A 106 -5.50 10.46 -21.42
C HIS A 106 -6.30 11.15 -20.32
N GLY A 107 -6.77 10.41 -19.31
CA GLY A 107 -7.47 10.99 -18.18
C GLY A 107 -6.60 11.99 -17.43
N ILE A 108 -5.32 11.66 -17.21
CA ILE A 108 -4.34 12.57 -16.61
C ILE A 108 -4.14 13.80 -17.49
N ALA A 109 -3.95 13.65 -18.80
CA ALA A 109 -3.73 14.76 -19.72
C ALA A 109 -4.92 15.75 -19.73
N VAL A 110 -6.16 15.23 -19.83
CA VAL A 110 -7.39 16.04 -19.76
C VAL A 110 -7.52 16.73 -18.41
N GLY A 111 -7.26 16.02 -17.30
CA GLY A 111 -7.27 16.63 -15.98
C GLY A 111 -6.26 17.79 -15.87
N LEU A 112 -5.03 17.57 -16.33
CA LEU A 112 -3.98 18.59 -16.26
C LEU A 112 -4.27 19.82 -17.13
N SER A 113 -5.01 19.68 -18.23
CA SER A 113 -5.45 20.83 -19.05
C SER A 113 -6.56 21.64 -18.38
N LEU A 114 -7.41 21.00 -17.57
CA LEU A 114 -8.48 21.66 -16.82
C LEU A 114 -7.99 22.32 -15.53
N TYR A 115 -6.89 21.82 -14.96
CA TYR A 115 -6.26 22.37 -13.76
C TYR A 115 -4.84 22.87 -14.08
N PRO A 116 -4.68 24.08 -14.67
CA PRO A 116 -3.37 24.68 -14.84
C PRO A 116 -2.72 24.97 -13.48
N ARG A 117 -1.39 25.09 -13.45
CA ARG A 117 -0.70 25.46 -12.20
C ARG A 117 -1.08 26.87 -11.77
N ALA A 118 -1.40 27.01 -10.49
CA ALA A 118 -1.49 28.31 -9.84
C ALA A 118 -0.07 28.86 -9.56
N PRO A 119 0.11 30.19 -9.47
CA PRO A 119 1.35 30.78 -8.99
C PRO A 119 1.74 30.28 -7.59
N GLY A 120 3.03 30.00 -7.40
CA GLY A 120 3.56 29.56 -6.11
C GLY A 120 3.45 28.04 -5.83
N ARG A 121 3.71 27.68 -4.57
CA ARG A 121 3.83 26.26 -4.16
C ARG A 121 2.48 25.58 -3.93
N LYS A 122 1.47 26.31 -3.46
CA LYS A 122 0.15 25.73 -3.15
C LYS A 122 -0.64 25.53 -4.43
N GLN A 123 -1.11 24.29 -4.67
CA GLN A 123 -1.94 23.93 -5.81
C GLN A 123 -3.26 23.33 -5.34
N ALA A 124 -4.27 23.29 -6.22
CA ALA A 124 -5.55 22.63 -5.94
C ALA A 124 -5.36 21.12 -5.66
N PRO A 125 -6.19 20.49 -4.82
CA PRO A 125 -6.12 19.04 -4.57
C PRO A 125 -6.13 18.19 -5.85
N ALA A 126 -7.02 18.50 -6.80
CA ALA A 126 -7.06 17.84 -8.10
C ALA A 126 -5.74 17.95 -8.87
N ARG A 127 -5.11 19.15 -8.87
CA ARG A 127 -3.81 19.36 -9.50
C ARG A 127 -2.71 18.50 -8.86
N ASN A 128 -2.63 18.49 -7.52
CA ASN A 128 -1.64 17.68 -6.80
C ASN A 128 -1.83 16.17 -7.07
N LEU A 129 -3.08 15.70 -7.17
CA LEU A 129 -3.38 14.32 -7.54
C LEU A 129 -2.91 14.00 -8.96
N LEU A 130 -3.26 14.84 -9.93
CA LEU A 130 -2.90 14.66 -11.33
C LEU A 130 -1.38 14.69 -11.57
N GLU A 131 -0.67 15.63 -10.96
CA GLU A 131 0.80 15.68 -11.03
C GLU A 131 1.43 14.43 -10.43
N ARG A 132 0.95 13.97 -9.26
CA ARG A 132 1.42 12.71 -8.67
C ARG A 132 1.13 11.50 -9.56
N LEU A 133 -0.06 11.40 -10.15
CA LEU A 133 -0.40 10.30 -11.06
C LEU A 133 0.49 10.29 -12.30
N ARG A 134 0.85 11.48 -12.83
CA ARG A 134 1.78 11.63 -13.96
C ARG A 134 3.22 11.30 -13.56
N ASP A 135 3.74 11.99 -12.56
CA ASP A 135 5.16 11.98 -12.19
C ASP A 135 5.56 10.65 -11.53
N ARG A 136 4.57 9.95 -10.94
CA ARG A 136 4.74 8.64 -10.33
C ARG A 136 3.92 7.54 -11.01
N ALA A 137 3.67 7.66 -12.31
CA ALA A 137 2.93 6.66 -13.08
C ALA A 137 3.51 5.25 -12.90
N ALA A 138 4.84 5.10 -12.92
CA ALA A 138 5.53 3.82 -12.70
C ALA A 138 5.23 3.22 -11.32
N ASP A 139 5.02 4.04 -10.29
CA ASP A 139 4.67 3.54 -8.96
C ASP A 139 3.17 3.33 -8.79
N VAL A 140 2.33 4.00 -9.58
CA VAL A 140 0.89 3.74 -9.63
C VAL A 140 0.61 2.40 -10.33
N LEU A 141 1.32 2.13 -11.43
CA LEU A 141 1.05 1.02 -12.35
C LEU A 141 1.90 -0.23 -12.11
N ARG A 142 2.82 -0.24 -11.14
CA ARG A 142 3.74 -1.38 -10.88
C ARG A 142 3.02 -2.71 -10.66
N PHE A 143 1.82 -2.70 -10.09
CA PHE A 143 0.98 -3.88 -9.91
C PHE A 143 0.55 -4.50 -11.24
N ALA A 144 0.43 -3.69 -12.30
CA ALA A 144 0.09 -4.13 -13.64
C ALA A 144 1.34 -4.60 -14.41
N ASP A 145 2.50 -4.01 -14.14
CA ASP A 145 3.79 -4.44 -14.70
C ASP A 145 4.27 -5.78 -14.10
N PHE A 146 3.97 -6.02 -12.82
CA PHE A 146 4.39 -7.21 -12.07
C PHE A 146 3.19 -7.90 -11.39
N PRO A 147 2.18 -8.36 -12.16
CA PRO A 147 0.91 -8.87 -11.65
C PRO A 147 1.06 -10.12 -10.76
N GLY A 148 2.12 -10.89 -10.96
CA GLY A 148 2.39 -12.11 -10.20
C GLY A 148 2.61 -11.89 -8.70
N TRP A 149 3.15 -10.74 -8.29
CA TRP A 149 3.59 -10.54 -6.90
C TRP A 149 3.45 -9.12 -6.34
N VAL A 150 3.18 -8.10 -7.17
CA VAL A 150 2.90 -6.74 -6.68
C VAL A 150 1.38 -6.53 -6.56
N PRO A 151 0.84 -6.38 -5.34
CA PRO A 151 -0.60 -6.19 -5.17
C PRO A 151 -1.02 -4.74 -5.46
N PHE A 152 -2.23 -4.56 -5.99
CA PHE A 152 -2.83 -3.24 -6.21
C PHE A 152 -3.07 -2.45 -4.90
N THR A 153 -3.25 -3.14 -3.77
CA THR A 153 -3.59 -2.50 -2.49
C THR A 153 -2.66 -2.93 -1.36
N ASN A 154 -2.50 -2.07 -0.35
CA ASN A 154 -1.84 -2.39 0.92
C ASN A 154 -2.79 -3.07 1.93
N ASN A 155 -3.74 -3.89 1.47
CA ASN A 155 -4.73 -4.51 2.35
C ASN A 155 -4.08 -5.38 3.44
N THR A 156 -2.93 -5.99 3.16
CA THR A 156 -2.17 -6.78 4.15
C THR A 156 -1.67 -5.92 5.31
N GLY A 157 -1.06 -4.76 5.03
CA GLY A 157 -0.61 -3.84 6.07
C GLY A 157 -1.79 -3.21 6.82
N GLU A 158 -2.81 -2.76 6.08
CA GLU A 158 -4.01 -2.17 6.67
C GLU A 158 -4.73 -3.16 7.60
N ARG A 159 -4.89 -4.42 7.20
CA ARG A 159 -5.51 -5.48 8.03
C ARG A 159 -4.69 -5.77 9.29
N ALA A 160 -3.37 -5.78 9.20
CA ALA A 160 -2.50 -5.98 10.35
C ALA A 160 -2.59 -4.82 11.36
N LEU A 161 -2.86 -3.60 10.88
CA LEU A 161 -3.02 -2.41 11.72
C LEU A 161 -4.41 -2.30 12.37
N ARG A 162 -5.46 -2.93 11.82
CA ARG A 162 -6.84 -2.84 12.35
C ARG A 162 -6.97 -3.17 13.84
N PRO A 163 -6.37 -4.25 14.39
CA PRO A 163 -6.45 -4.55 15.81
C PRO A 163 -5.91 -3.42 16.69
N VAL A 164 -4.91 -2.66 16.21
CA VAL A 164 -4.37 -1.48 16.93
C VAL A 164 -5.45 -0.42 17.06
N LYS A 165 -6.15 -0.12 15.96
CA LYS A 165 -7.26 0.85 15.97
C LYS A 165 -8.46 0.35 16.80
N THR A 166 -8.74 -0.94 16.77
CA THR A 166 -9.78 -1.55 17.61
C THR A 166 -9.45 -1.46 19.10
N GLN A 167 -8.20 -1.74 19.48
CA GLN A 167 -7.73 -1.59 20.87
C GLN A 167 -7.91 -0.15 21.33
N VAL A 168 -7.51 0.84 20.52
CA VAL A 168 -7.67 2.25 20.87
C VAL A 168 -9.13 2.65 21.01
N LYS A 169 -9.99 2.16 20.10
CA LYS A 169 -11.44 2.46 20.14
C LYS A 169 -12.13 1.90 21.39
N ILE A 170 -11.76 0.70 21.82
CA ILE A 170 -12.45 -0.02 22.91
C ILE A 170 -11.86 0.32 24.27
N SER A 171 -10.52 0.41 24.36
CA SER A 171 -9.79 0.50 25.62
C SER A 171 -9.08 1.84 25.83
N GLY A 172 -9.14 2.76 24.86
CA GLY A 172 -8.42 4.03 24.92
C GLY A 172 -6.91 3.86 24.70
N CYS A 173 -6.09 4.58 25.45
CA CYS A 173 -4.63 4.46 25.35
C CYS A 173 -4.07 3.34 26.25
N HIS A 174 -2.87 2.88 25.94
CA HIS A 174 -2.08 2.09 26.87
C HIS A 174 -1.59 2.97 28.03
N GLN A 175 -1.46 2.39 29.22
CA GLN A 175 -1.02 3.09 30.43
C GLN A 175 0.50 3.36 30.46
N SER A 176 1.27 2.69 29.60
CA SER A 176 2.72 2.90 29.44
C SER A 176 3.16 2.54 28.03
N GLU A 177 4.31 3.10 27.60
CA GLU A 177 4.95 2.74 26.33
C GLU A 177 5.39 1.27 26.31
N ASP A 178 5.98 0.77 27.40
CA ASP A 178 6.36 -0.65 27.53
C ASP A 178 5.17 -1.59 27.34
N GLY A 179 4.02 -1.26 27.95
CA GLY A 179 2.79 -2.04 27.80
C GLY A 179 2.30 -2.07 26.36
N ALA A 180 2.39 -0.93 25.65
CA ALA A 180 2.06 -0.86 24.23
C ALA A 180 3.06 -1.66 23.37
N ALA A 181 4.36 -1.56 23.65
CA ALA A 181 5.41 -2.27 22.94
C ALA A 181 5.27 -3.80 23.08
N HIS A 182 5.01 -4.31 24.29
CA HIS A 182 4.72 -5.73 24.51
C HIS A 182 3.47 -6.18 23.76
N TRP A 183 2.40 -5.38 23.80
CA TRP A 183 1.18 -5.71 23.07
C TRP A 183 1.40 -5.76 21.56
N LEU A 184 2.13 -4.80 20.99
CA LEU A 184 2.48 -4.78 19.56
C LEU A 184 3.40 -5.95 19.18
N THR A 185 4.31 -6.35 20.07
CA THR A 185 5.20 -7.51 19.87
C THR A 185 4.38 -8.80 19.74
N VAL A 186 3.46 -9.04 20.69
CA VAL A 186 2.56 -10.21 20.64
C VAL A 186 1.69 -10.17 19.38
N ARG A 187 1.16 -9.01 19.00
CA ARG A 187 0.36 -8.88 17.76
C ARG A 187 1.19 -9.14 16.50
N SER A 188 2.43 -8.68 16.45
CA SER A 188 3.36 -8.93 15.35
C SER A 188 3.63 -10.42 15.18
N TYR A 189 3.88 -11.12 16.29
CA TYR A 189 4.08 -12.57 16.31
C TYR A 189 2.84 -13.33 15.82
N LEU A 190 1.67 -13.05 16.41
CA LEU A 190 0.44 -13.75 16.05
C LEU A 190 0.00 -13.52 14.60
N ASP A 191 0.11 -12.29 14.09
CA ASP A 191 -0.23 -12.01 12.69
C ASP A 191 0.80 -12.63 11.73
N SER A 192 2.07 -12.71 12.12
CA SER A 192 3.10 -13.43 11.36
C SER A 192 2.84 -14.93 11.32
N ALA A 193 2.55 -15.57 12.45
CA ALA A 193 2.24 -17.00 12.54
C ALA A 193 1.01 -17.35 11.70
N ARG A 194 -0.05 -16.53 11.77
CA ARG A 194 -1.26 -16.70 10.96
C ARG A 194 -0.98 -16.64 9.46
N LYS A 195 -0.12 -15.73 9.02
CA LYS A 195 0.30 -15.64 7.60
C LYS A 195 1.06 -16.88 7.12
N HIS A 196 1.53 -17.73 8.02
CA HIS A 196 2.21 -18.99 7.72
C HIS A 196 1.38 -20.23 8.11
N GLY A 197 0.06 -20.07 8.28
CA GLY A 197 -0.86 -21.19 8.46
C GLY A 197 -1.10 -21.62 9.90
N LEU A 198 -0.50 -20.97 10.90
CA LEU A 198 -0.73 -21.31 12.30
C LEU A 198 -1.95 -20.56 12.86
N SER A 199 -2.78 -21.25 13.65
CA SER A 199 -3.81 -20.57 14.44
C SER A 199 -3.19 -19.76 15.57
N ALA A 200 -3.90 -18.75 16.08
CA ALA A 200 -3.42 -17.98 17.23
C ALA A 200 -3.24 -18.87 18.47
N PHE A 201 -4.17 -19.80 18.72
CA PHE A 201 -4.08 -20.74 19.83
C PHE A 201 -2.83 -21.62 19.71
N GLU A 202 -2.58 -22.18 18.52
CA GLU A 202 -1.40 -23.01 18.28
C GLU A 202 -0.10 -22.22 18.48
N ALA A 203 -0.01 -21.00 17.93
CA ALA A 203 1.17 -20.14 18.08
C ALA A 203 1.46 -19.80 19.55
N ILE A 204 0.41 -19.58 20.35
CA ILE A 204 0.49 -19.32 21.79
C ILE A 204 0.91 -20.59 22.54
N HIS A 205 0.25 -21.72 22.28
CA HIS A 205 0.58 -23.00 22.90
C HIS A 205 2.04 -23.38 22.66
N ARG A 206 2.50 -23.23 21.41
CA ARG A 206 3.91 -23.42 21.04
C ARG A 206 4.85 -22.52 21.83
N ALA A 207 4.53 -21.23 22.00
CA ALA A 207 5.33 -20.31 22.79
C ALA A 207 5.43 -20.73 24.27
N PHE A 208 4.31 -21.13 24.89
CA PHE A 208 4.28 -21.56 26.29
C PHE A 208 4.89 -22.94 26.54
N THR A 209 4.94 -23.81 25.53
CA THR A 209 5.55 -25.15 25.63
C THR A 209 7.02 -25.19 25.21
N GLY A 210 7.65 -24.02 25.00
CA GLY A 210 9.07 -23.93 24.60
C GLY A 210 9.34 -24.24 23.12
N ASN A 211 8.29 -24.42 22.31
CA ASN A 211 8.37 -24.76 20.88
C ASN A 211 8.02 -23.56 19.99
N LEU A 212 8.58 -22.38 20.29
CA LEU A 212 8.24 -21.12 19.62
C LEU A 212 8.34 -21.26 18.10
N TRP A 213 7.27 -20.88 17.38
CA TRP A 213 7.32 -20.86 15.93
C TRP A 213 8.22 -19.72 15.46
N MET A 214 9.19 -20.04 14.61
CA MET A 214 10.00 -19.04 13.93
C MET A 214 9.69 -19.07 12.44
N PRO A 215 9.61 -17.89 11.80
CA PRO A 215 9.49 -17.82 10.35
C PRO A 215 10.69 -18.53 9.70
N PRO A 216 10.49 -19.26 8.59
CA PRO A 216 11.61 -19.83 7.87
C PRO A 216 12.56 -18.69 7.44
N VAL A 217 13.84 -18.84 7.77
CA VAL A 217 14.88 -17.95 7.26
C VAL A 217 15.06 -18.31 5.79
N ALA A 218 14.82 -17.36 4.89
CA ALA A 218 15.18 -17.54 3.50
C ALA A 218 16.71 -17.63 3.43
N LEU A 219 17.23 -18.86 3.37
CA LEU A 219 18.61 -19.08 2.97
C LEU A 219 18.70 -18.65 1.52
N ASN A 220 19.59 -17.70 1.22
CA ASN A 220 19.82 -17.23 -0.14
C ASN A 220 20.14 -18.46 -1.01
N ALA A 221 19.30 -18.72 -2.01
CA ALA A 221 19.61 -19.55 -3.16
C ALA A 221 20.08 -18.63 -4.29
#